data_AF-A0A7L2CCA1-F1
#
_entry.id   AF-A0A7L2CCA1-F1
#
_cell.length_a   1.000
_cell.length_b   1.000
_cell.length_c   1.000
_cell.angle_alpha   90.00
_cell.angle_beta   90.00
_cell.angle_gamma   90.00
#
_symmetry.space_group_name_H-M   'P 1'
#
loop_
_entity.id
_entity.type
_entity.pdbx_description
1 polymer ?
#
loop_
_entity_poly.entity_id
_entity_poly.type
_entity_poly.pdbx_seq_one_letter_code
_entity_poly.pdbx_strand_id
1 'polypeptide(L)'
;YVMLLTLSPYMPRFRDRVSPPGVMIRPYLNGFTIVFNVSQPNMWQPYVDSMHHFLAAYDDKVQEEKNIECVPGQYFIQGGNDSEEKKACQFKRSLLQNCSGIEDPTFGYSRGQPCILLKMNRSCILCPMSYVSACASGFFFSSQKGSENHLRSVDFYPGNGMFDLIYYPYYGKFTHVS
;
A
#
# COMPACT_ATOMS: atom_id res chain seq x y z
N TYR A 1 34.87 -7.37 6.42
CA TYR A 1 34.70 -5.92 6.64
C TYR A 1 34.80 -5.12 5.34
N VAL A 2 35.78 -5.37 4.46
CA VAL A 2 35.98 -4.62 3.19
C VAL A 2 34.72 -4.53 2.30
N MET A 3 33.92 -5.59 2.22
CA MET A 3 32.70 -5.59 1.40
C MET A 3 31.67 -4.53 1.82
N LEU A 4 31.49 -4.30 3.13
CA LEU A 4 30.53 -3.31 3.64
C LEU A 4 30.92 -1.87 3.30
N LEU A 5 32.22 -1.57 3.18
CA LEU A 5 32.73 -0.26 2.80
C LEU A 5 32.44 0.09 1.33
N THR A 6 32.12 -0.91 0.50
CA THR A 6 31.80 -0.72 -0.92
C THR A 6 30.30 -0.56 -1.19
N LEU A 7 29.47 -0.60 -0.13
CA LEU A 7 28.02 -0.47 -0.22
C LEU A 7 27.58 0.91 0.26
N SER A 8 26.68 1.54 -0.48
CA SER A 8 25.99 2.73 0.00
C SER A 8 24.89 2.33 0.98
N PRO A 9 24.76 3.00 2.14
CA PRO A 9 23.65 2.75 3.07
C PRO A 9 22.31 3.29 2.53
N TYR A 10 22.34 4.22 1.58
CA TYR A 10 21.16 4.90 1.05
C TYR A 10 20.62 4.22 -0.22
N MET A 11 21.50 3.61 -1.01
CA MET A 11 21.15 3.12 -2.34
C MET A 11 21.70 1.70 -2.59
N PRO A 12 20.84 0.69 -2.82
CA PRO A 12 21.32 -0.67 -3.09
C PRO A 12 22.01 -0.74 -4.47
N ARG A 13 23.16 -1.43 -4.50
CA ARG A 13 24.02 -1.59 -5.68
C ARG A 13 23.41 -2.44 -6.79
N PHE A 14 22.68 -3.50 -6.44
CA PHE A 14 22.00 -4.41 -7.36
C PHE A 14 20.50 -4.45 -7.05
N ARG A 15 19.66 -4.43 -8.09
CA ARG A 15 18.18 -4.28 -7.99
C ARG A 15 17.40 -5.13 -8.98
N ASP A 16 18.10 -5.89 -9.81
CA ASP A 16 17.57 -6.76 -10.85
C ASP A 16 16.56 -7.80 -10.31
N ARG A 17 16.73 -8.25 -9.06
CA ARG A 17 15.87 -9.27 -8.44
C ARG A 17 14.63 -8.75 -7.72
N VAL A 18 14.45 -7.43 -7.63
CA VAL A 18 13.30 -6.79 -6.96
C VAL A 18 12.37 -6.06 -7.93
N SER A 19 12.58 -6.31 -9.22
CA SER A 19 11.78 -5.81 -10.33
C SER A 19 11.14 -6.98 -11.08
N PRO A 20 9.84 -6.95 -11.38
CA PRO A 20 8.87 -5.91 -11.02
C PRO A 20 8.47 -5.94 -9.53
N PRO A 21 7.98 -4.82 -8.97
CA PRO A 21 7.48 -4.78 -7.60
C PRO A 21 6.31 -5.74 -7.39
N GLY A 22 6.40 -6.56 -6.34
CA GLY A 22 5.29 -7.41 -5.91
C GLY A 22 4.16 -6.62 -5.24
N VAL A 23 2.98 -7.24 -5.18
CA VAL A 23 1.78 -6.73 -4.52
C VAL A 23 1.42 -7.68 -3.39
N MET A 24 1.04 -7.12 -2.24
CA MET A 24 0.61 -7.85 -1.06
C MET A 24 -0.82 -7.45 -0.72
N ILE A 25 -1.61 -8.39 -0.23
CA ILE A 25 -2.96 -8.12 0.26
C ILE A 25 -3.02 -8.16 1.78
N ARG A 26 -3.96 -7.41 2.37
CA ARG A 26 -4.31 -7.46 3.79
C ARG A 26 -5.83 -7.64 3.93
N PRO A 27 -6.31 -8.36 4.97
CA PRO A 27 -5.55 -8.87 6.12
C PRO A 27 -4.66 -10.08 5.82
N TYR A 28 -3.58 -10.25 6.59
CA TYR A 28 -2.66 -11.39 6.47
C TYR A 28 -2.55 -12.07 7.84
N LEU A 29 -3.20 -13.22 7.97
CA LEU A 29 -3.17 -14.06 9.16
C LEU A 29 -2.39 -15.35 8.86
N ASN A 30 -3.04 -16.31 8.20
CA ASN A 30 -2.48 -17.62 7.86
C ASN A 30 -2.41 -17.83 6.34
N GLY A 31 -1.96 -16.80 5.61
CA GLY A 31 -1.91 -16.78 4.15
C GLY A 31 -2.93 -15.83 3.53
N PHE A 32 -3.24 -16.07 2.25
CA PHE A 32 -4.11 -15.21 1.43
C PHE A 32 -5.55 -15.72 1.29
N THR A 33 -5.86 -16.84 1.93
CA THR A 33 -7.20 -17.44 1.92
C THR A 33 -8.01 -16.86 3.08
N ILE A 34 -9.10 -16.19 2.77
CA ILE A 34 -10.02 -15.59 3.75
C ILE A 34 -11.31 -16.40 3.75
N VAL A 35 -11.59 -17.03 4.89
CA VAL A 35 -12.80 -17.83 5.11
C VAL A 35 -13.40 -17.41 6.45
N PHE A 36 -14.67 -17.05 6.44
CA PHE A 36 -15.43 -16.70 7.63
C PHE A 36 -16.93 -16.92 7.40
N ASN A 37 -17.68 -16.97 8.49
CA ASN A 37 -19.13 -16.93 8.46
C ASN A 37 -19.62 -15.58 8.98
N VAL A 38 -20.46 -14.90 8.20
CA VAL A 38 -21.02 -13.58 8.53
C VAL A 38 -21.73 -13.60 9.89
N SER A 39 -22.47 -14.68 10.18
CA SER A 39 -23.23 -14.84 11.42
C SER A 39 -22.38 -15.11 12.67
N GLN A 40 -21.06 -15.35 12.51
CA GLN A 40 -20.17 -15.72 13.61
C GLN A 40 -19.03 -14.68 13.75
N PRO A 41 -19.20 -13.65 14.61
CA PRO A 41 -18.24 -12.56 14.75
C PRO A 41 -16.81 -13.00 15.10
N ASN A 42 -16.69 -14.02 15.94
CA ASN A 42 -15.41 -14.60 16.33
C ASN A 42 -14.56 -15.12 15.16
N MET A 43 -15.18 -15.48 14.02
CA MET A 43 -14.45 -15.94 12.84
C MET A 43 -13.81 -14.81 12.05
N TRP A 44 -14.45 -13.63 12.01
CA TRP A 44 -13.93 -12.49 11.24
C TRP A 44 -13.24 -11.41 12.09
N GLN A 45 -13.44 -11.41 13.41
CA GLN A 45 -12.78 -10.49 14.33
C GLN A 45 -11.25 -10.43 14.15
N PRO A 46 -10.52 -11.57 13.99
CA PRO A 46 -9.08 -11.51 13.79
C PRO A 46 -8.65 -10.78 12.50
N TYR A 47 -9.47 -10.84 11.45
CA TYR A 47 -9.21 -10.11 10.20
C TYR A 47 -9.40 -8.61 10.42
N VAL A 48 -10.47 -8.22 11.12
CA VAL A 48 -10.77 -6.82 11.47
C VAL A 48 -9.68 -6.23 12.36
N ASP A 49 -9.26 -6.96 13.39
CA ASP A 49 -8.22 -6.51 14.31
C ASP A 49 -6.87 -6.32 13.58
N SER A 50 -6.53 -7.24 12.67
CA SER A 50 -5.35 -7.12 11.82
C SER A 50 -5.37 -5.87 10.93
N MET A 51 -6.55 -5.53 10.40
CA MET A 51 -6.76 -4.35 9.56
C MET A 51 -6.65 -3.05 10.35
N HIS A 52 -7.28 -2.97 11.53
CA HIS A 52 -7.13 -1.82 12.43
C HIS A 52 -5.68 -1.62 12.85
N HIS A 53 -5.01 -2.69 13.26
CA HIS A 53 -3.60 -2.63 13.65
C HIS A 53 -2.71 -2.15 12.51
N PHE A 54 -2.97 -2.61 11.28
CA PHE A 54 -2.23 -2.17 10.11
C PHE A 54 -2.49 -0.69 9.77
N LEU A 55 -3.74 -0.23 9.88
CA LEU A 55 -4.14 1.13 9.52
C LEU A 55 -3.85 2.18 10.60
N ALA A 56 -3.52 1.80 11.83
CA ALA A 56 -3.21 2.74 12.92
C ALA A 56 -2.10 3.74 12.57
N ALA A 57 -1.10 3.34 11.79
CA ALA A 57 -0.03 4.24 11.34
C ALA A 57 -0.50 5.26 10.28
N TYR A 58 -1.67 5.06 9.68
CA TYR A 58 -2.26 5.90 8.64
C TYR A 58 -3.41 6.77 9.16
N ASP A 59 -3.72 6.71 10.46
CA ASP A 59 -4.73 7.59 11.04
C ASP A 59 -4.41 9.06 10.72
N ASP A 60 -5.43 9.82 10.36
CA ASP A 60 -5.28 11.14 9.72
C ASP A 60 -4.38 12.08 10.53
N LYS A 61 -4.54 12.11 11.86
CA LYS A 61 -3.71 12.92 12.76
C LYS A 61 -2.24 12.49 12.75
N VAL A 62 -1.98 11.18 12.77
CA VAL A 62 -0.61 10.64 12.72
C VAL A 62 0.06 11.02 11.41
N GLN A 63 -0.70 11.01 10.31
CA GLN A 63 -0.20 11.41 9.00
C GLN A 63 0.05 12.91 8.91
N GLU A 64 -0.84 13.74 9.45
CA GLU A 64 -0.67 15.19 9.50
C GLU A 64 0.54 15.63 10.32
N GLU A 65 0.86 14.90 11.39
CA GLU A 65 2.03 15.17 12.23
C GLU A 65 3.35 14.72 11.58
N LYS A 66 3.35 13.60 10.85
CA LYS A 66 4.57 12.97 10.34
C LYS A 66 4.92 13.32 8.89
N ASN A 67 3.92 13.57 8.06
CA ASN A 67 4.05 13.64 6.61
C ASN A 67 3.47 14.95 6.07
N ILE A 68 3.82 15.30 4.83
CA ILE A 68 3.36 16.54 4.18
C ILE A 68 2.25 16.28 3.16
N GLU A 69 1.45 17.30 2.89
CA GLU A 69 0.55 17.30 1.75
C GLU A 69 1.35 17.45 0.45
N CYS A 70 1.04 16.61 -0.53
CA CYS A 70 1.68 16.58 -1.84
C CYS A 70 0.65 16.85 -2.94
N VAL A 71 1.14 17.31 -4.10
CA VAL A 71 0.28 17.62 -5.26
C VAL A 71 0.01 16.35 -6.08
N PRO A 72 -1.24 15.87 -6.18
CA PRO A 72 -1.60 14.65 -6.89
C PRO A 72 -1.15 14.61 -8.35
N GLY A 73 -0.88 13.40 -8.86
CA GLY A 73 -0.63 13.15 -10.29
C GLY A 73 0.79 13.48 -10.76
N GLN A 74 1.71 13.85 -9.87
CA GLN A 74 3.11 14.13 -10.20
C GLN A 74 4.04 13.33 -9.30
N TYR A 75 5.20 12.94 -9.83
CA TYR A 75 6.25 12.33 -9.02
C TYR A 75 6.76 13.31 -7.96
N PHE A 76 6.93 12.82 -6.74
CA PHE A 76 7.46 13.63 -5.65
C PHE A 76 8.99 13.56 -5.62
N ILE A 77 9.60 14.21 -6.60
CA ILE A 77 11.06 14.27 -6.75
C ILE A 77 11.65 15.28 -5.75
N GLN A 78 12.48 14.79 -4.85
CA GLN A 78 13.23 15.58 -3.89
C GLN A 78 14.71 15.62 -4.26
N GLY A 79 15.26 16.84 -4.43
CA GLY A 79 16.68 17.06 -4.67
C GLY A 79 17.52 16.93 -3.39
N GLY A 80 18.78 17.38 -3.46
CA GLY A 80 19.72 17.32 -2.32
C GLY A 80 20.52 16.01 -2.28
N ASN A 81 21.43 15.90 -1.31
CA ASN A 81 22.28 14.71 -1.16
C ASN A 81 21.47 13.47 -0.71
N ASP A 82 22.02 12.28 -0.97
CA ASP A 82 21.43 11.00 -0.58
C ASP A 82 21.30 10.82 0.94
N SER A 83 22.13 11.52 1.72
CA SER A 83 22.12 11.46 3.19
C SER A 83 21.11 12.39 3.84
N GLU A 84 20.49 13.28 3.07
CA GLU A 84 19.50 14.23 3.60
C GLU A 84 18.16 13.54 3.82
N GLU A 85 17.48 13.95 4.90
CA GLU A 85 16.13 13.49 5.21
C GLU A 85 15.17 13.88 4.09
N LYS A 86 14.39 12.89 3.63
CA LYS A 86 13.37 13.06 2.59
C LYS A 86 11.99 13.01 3.22
N LYS A 87 11.16 13.98 2.87
CA LYS A 87 9.77 14.06 3.31
C LYS A 87 8.95 12.95 2.63
N ALA A 88 7.85 12.56 3.25
CA ALA A 88 6.89 11.63 2.67
C ALA A 88 5.53 12.29 2.52
N CYS A 89 4.79 11.88 1.49
CA CYS A 89 3.43 12.33 1.25
C CYS A 89 2.46 11.63 2.19
N GLN A 90 1.48 12.37 2.69
CA GLN A 90 0.41 11.82 3.52
C GLN A 90 -0.39 10.75 2.77
N PHE A 91 -0.73 9.67 3.47
CA PHE A 91 -1.79 8.75 3.08
C PHE A 91 -2.76 8.65 4.25
N LYS A 92 -3.81 9.45 4.23
CA LYS A 92 -4.82 9.49 5.30
C LYS A 92 -5.72 8.27 5.21
N ARG A 93 -6.00 7.65 6.36
CA ARG A 93 -6.88 6.48 6.47
C ARG A 93 -8.27 6.76 5.92
N SER A 94 -8.77 7.98 6.05
CA SER A 94 -10.03 8.44 5.46
C SER A 94 -10.10 8.31 3.94
N LEU A 95 -8.97 8.29 3.22
CA LEU A 95 -8.94 8.08 1.75
C LEU A 95 -9.50 6.72 1.33
N LEU A 96 -9.49 5.74 2.23
CA LEU A 96 -10.05 4.41 1.99
C LEU A 96 -11.58 4.38 2.11
N GLN A 97 -12.22 5.52 2.41
CA GLN A 97 -13.68 5.68 2.49
C GLN A 97 -14.34 4.58 3.33
N ASN A 98 -15.28 3.82 2.76
CA ASN A 98 -16.02 2.75 3.43
C ASN A 98 -15.10 1.64 3.97
N CYS A 99 -13.92 1.46 3.37
CA CYS A 99 -12.92 0.48 3.79
C CYS A 99 -11.87 1.05 4.77
N SER A 100 -12.06 2.28 5.27
CA SER A 100 -11.19 2.90 6.26
C SER A 100 -11.33 2.26 7.65
N GLY A 101 -12.48 1.67 7.98
CA GLY A 101 -12.74 1.24 9.36
C GLY A 101 -13.21 2.36 10.29
N ILE A 102 -13.48 3.57 9.76
CA ILE A 102 -13.97 4.73 10.52
C ILE A 102 -15.50 4.67 10.62
N GLU A 103 -16.19 4.64 9.48
CA GLU A 103 -17.65 4.54 9.45
C GLU A 103 -18.14 3.11 9.69
N ASP A 104 -17.49 2.12 9.06
CA ASP A 104 -17.73 0.70 9.32
C ASP A 104 -16.50 0.06 9.98
N PRO A 105 -16.48 -0.07 11.32
CA PRO A 105 -15.34 -0.65 12.04
C PRO A 105 -15.13 -2.14 11.74
N THR A 106 -16.08 -2.80 11.05
CA THR A 106 -15.98 -4.20 10.66
C THR A 106 -15.44 -4.38 9.25
N PHE A 107 -15.09 -3.30 8.53
CA PHE A 107 -14.58 -3.37 7.15
C PHE A 107 -15.46 -4.23 6.23
N GLY A 108 -16.79 -4.17 6.39
CA GLY A 108 -17.77 -4.93 5.62
C GLY A 108 -17.85 -6.44 5.92
N TYR A 109 -17.03 -6.99 6.81
CA TYR A 109 -17.09 -8.41 7.20
C TYR A 109 -18.44 -8.79 7.81
N SER A 110 -19.05 -7.90 8.58
CA SER A 110 -20.38 -8.13 9.19
C SER A 110 -21.53 -8.23 8.18
N ARG A 111 -21.32 -7.76 6.93
CA ARG A 111 -22.32 -7.77 5.85
C ARG A 111 -22.00 -8.80 4.76
N GLY A 112 -20.89 -9.53 4.90
CA GLY A 112 -20.41 -10.45 3.87
C GLY A 112 -19.80 -9.75 2.65
N GLN A 113 -19.41 -8.48 2.78
CA GLN A 113 -18.74 -7.68 1.74
C GLN A 113 -17.42 -7.16 2.29
N PRO A 114 -16.42 -8.05 2.51
CA PRO A 114 -15.19 -7.68 3.21
C PRO A 114 -14.30 -6.77 2.34
N CYS A 115 -13.71 -5.75 2.97
CA CYS A 115 -12.68 -4.93 2.35
C CYS A 115 -11.31 -5.62 2.43
N ILE A 116 -10.58 -5.59 1.32
CA ILE A 116 -9.21 -6.10 1.20
C ILE A 116 -8.29 -4.95 0.81
N LEU A 117 -7.21 -4.73 1.57
CA LEU A 117 -6.23 -3.69 1.22
C LEU A 117 -5.17 -4.25 0.28
N LEU A 118 -4.90 -3.52 -0.79
CA LEU A 118 -3.78 -3.79 -1.69
C LEU A 118 -2.60 -2.91 -1.30
N LYS A 119 -1.41 -3.51 -1.21
CA LYS A 119 -0.16 -2.83 -0.86
C LYS A 119 0.92 -3.19 -1.86
N MET A 120 1.50 -2.18 -2.52
CA MET A 120 2.67 -2.34 -3.37
C MET A 120 3.96 -2.44 -2.53
N ASN A 121 4.90 -3.30 -2.95
CA ASN A 121 6.22 -3.36 -2.33
C ASN A 121 7.07 -2.12 -2.70
N ARG A 122 7.73 -1.52 -1.70
CA ARG A 122 8.50 -0.26 -1.80
C ARG A 122 9.88 -0.48 -2.45
N SER A 123 9.96 -0.96 -3.70
CA SER A 123 11.22 -1.11 -4.44
C SER A 123 11.42 -0.10 -5.58
N CYS A 124 10.41 0.72 -5.89
CA CYS A 124 10.45 1.74 -6.93
C CYS A 124 11.25 2.99 -6.52
N ILE A 125 12.58 2.85 -6.41
CA ILE A 125 13.49 3.97 -6.13
C ILE A 125 13.82 4.75 -7.42
N LEU A 126 13.62 4.15 -8.60
CA LEU A 126 13.79 4.84 -9.88
C LEU A 126 13.13 3.98 -10.97
N CYS A 127 11.91 4.31 -11.40
CA CYS A 127 11.47 3.90 -12.73
C CYS A 127 12.23 4.85 -13.67
N PRO A 128 13.20 4.40 -14.51
CA PRO A 128 13.68 5.26 -15.57
C PRO A 128 12.47 5.69 -16.40
N MET A 129 12.48 6.92 -16.94
CA MET A 129 11.35 7.52 -17.67
C MET A 129 10.75 6.63 -18.80
N SER A 130 11.42 5.54 -19.17
CA SER A 130 10.94 4.51 -20.09
C SER A 130 9.95 3.48 -19.51
N TYR A 131 9.80 3.35 -18.18
CA TYR A 131 8.88 2.41 -17.50
C TYR A 131 7.70 3.10 -16.80
N VAL A 132 7.45 4.37 -17.14
CA VAL A 132 6.39 5.24 -16.57
C VAL A 132 5.00 4.60 -16.63
N SER A 133 4.73 3.77 -17.65
CA SER A 133 3.47 3.05 -17.81
C SER A 133 3.27 1.87 -16.84
N ALA A 134 4.33 1.26 -16.33
CA ALA A 134 4.24 0.06 -15.49
C ALA A 134 4.08 0.38 -14.00
N CYS A 135 4.53 1.56 -13.56
CA CYS A 135 4.44 2.01 -12.16
C CYS A 135 3.07 2.67 -11.88
N ALA A 136 2.36 3.13 -12.94
CA ALA A 136 1.06 3.81 -12.90
C ALA A 136 -0.12 2.93 -13.36
N SER A 137 0.08 1.62 -13.54
CA SER A 137 -0.97 0.73 -14.03
C SER A 137 -2.05 0.51 -12.95
N GLY A 138 -3.31 0.74 -13.31
CA GLY A 138 -4.45 0.49 -12.43
C GLY A 138 -4.60 -1.00 -12.09
N PHE A 139 -5.17 -1.26 -10.91
CA PHE A 139 -5.43 -2.62 -10.45
C PHE A 139 -6.74 -3.12 -11.05
N PHE A 140 -6.70 -4.32 -11.62
CA PHE A 140 -7.89 -5.02 -12.09
C PHE A 140 -8.05 -6.31 -11.28
N PHE A 141 -9.23 -6.49 -10.69
CA PHE A 141 -9.59 -7.73 -10.02
C PHE A 141 -10.43 -8.59 -10.97
N SER A 142 -10.04 -9.84 -11.15
CA SER A 142 -10.75 -10.80 -12.01
C SER A 142 -10.73 -12.20 -11.42
N SER A 143 -11.75 -13.00 -11.74
CA SER A 143 -11.83 -14.40 -11.34
C SER A 143 -10.78 -15.22 -12.13
N GLN A 144 -9.90 -15.93 -11.41
CA GLN A 144 -8.82 -16.70 -12.04
C GLN A 144 -9.32 -17.98 -12.73
N LYS A 145 -10.48 -18.52 -12.32
CA LYS A 145 -11.13 -19.69 -12.92
C LYS A 145 -12.54 -19.88 -12.33
N GLY A 146 -13.56 -19.63 -13.15
CA GLY A 146 -14.98 -19.77 -12.79
C GLY A 146 -15.81 -18.79 -13.60
N SER A 147 -17.06 -19.13 -13.92
CA SER A 147 -18.00 -18.21 -14.57
C SER A 147 -17.97 -16.86 -13.85
N GLU A 148 -17.86 -15.75 -14.60
CA GLU A 148 -17.79 -14.37 -14.09
C GLU A 148 -18.85 -14.04 -13.03
N ASN A 149 -19.94 -14.80 -13.02
CA ASN A 149 -21.09 -14.76 -12.10
C ASN A 149 -20.79 -14.91 -10.60
N HIS A 150 -19.60 -15.36 -10.18
CA HIS A 150 -19.27 -15.50 -8.74
C HIS A 150 -18.65 -14.24 -8.13
N LEU A 151 -18.10 -13.34 -8.94
CA LEU A 151 -17.54 -12.08 -8.47
C LEU A 151 -18.64 -11.02 -8.50
N ARG A 152 -19.12 -10.60 -7.33
CA ARG A 152 -19.99 -9.41 -7.24
C ARG A 152 -19.18 -8.15 -7.60
N SER A 153 -19.87 -7.05 -7.88
CA SER A 153 -19.24 -5.74 -8.14
C SER A 153 -18.17 -5.45 -7.09
N VAL A 154 -16.97 -5.07 -7.55
CA VAL A 154 -15.84 -4.70 -6.72
C VAL A 154 -15.68 -3.19 -6.79
N ASP A 155 -15.78 -2.54 -5.65
CA ASP A 155 -15.54 -1.11 -5.52
C ASP A 155 -14.10 -0.87 -5.05
N PHE A 156 -13.45 0.14 -5.64
CA PHE A 156 -12.08 0.51 -5.31
C PHE A 156 -12.04 1.85 -4.58
N TYR A 157 -11.12 1.96 -3.62
CA TYR A 157 -10.90 3.19 -2.87
C TYR A 157 -9.39 3.43 -2.70
N PRO A 158 -8.87 4.62 -3.04
CA PRO A 158 -9.54 5.75 -3.69
C PRO A 158 -9.72 5.56 -5.22
N GLY A 159 -10.84 6.06 -5.77
CA GLY A 159 -11.08 6.12 -7.22
C GLY A 159 -11.05 4.76 -7.93
N ASN A 160 -10.32 4.66 -9.05
CA ASN A 160 -10.20 3.41 -9.83
C ASN A 160 -9.16 2.42 -9.26
N GLY A 161 -8.80 2.54 -7.98
CA GLY A 161 -7.81 1.65 -7.35
C GLY A 161 -6.39 1.86 -7.90
N MET A 162 -6.02 3.11 -8.20
CA MET A 162 -4.69 3.47 -8.70
C MET A 162 -3.84 4.04 -7.56
N PHE A 163 -2.55 3.71 -7.54
CA PHE A 163 -1.59 4.42 -6.70
C PHE A 163 -1.19 5.73 -7.37
N ASP A 164 -1.30 6.83 -6.63
CA ASP A 164 -0.88 8.14 -7.12
C ASP A 164 0.65 8.21 -7.26
N LEU A 165 1.11 8.93 -8.27
CA LEU A 165 2.53 9.14 -8.57
C LEU A 165 3.28 9.87 -7.45
N ILE A 166 2.57 10.60 -6.58
CA ILE A 166 3.18 11.31 -5.44
C ILE A 166 3.92 10.39 -4.47
N TYR A 167 3.55 9.10 -4.41
CA TYR A 167 4.21 8.13 -3.52
C TYR A 167 5.53 7.61 -4.08
N TYR A 168 5.95 8.10 -5.25
CA TYR A 168 7.16 7.67 -5.95
C TYR A 168 8.07 8.86 -6.29
N PRO A 169 9.40 8.63 -6.33
CA PRO A 169 10.12 7.41 -5.97
C PRO A 169 10.29 7.24 -4.46
N TYR A 170 10.54 6.00 -4.03
CA TYR A 170 10.91 5.73 -2.64
C TYR A 170 12.41 5.93 -2.43
N TYR A 171 12.82 6.77 -1.48
CA TYR A 171 14.24 7.10 -1.28
C TYR A 171 14.99 6.15 -0.33
N GLY A 172 14.34 5.08 0.15
CA GLY A 172 14.92 4.14 1.10
C GLY A 172 14.55 4.44 2.56
N LYS A 173 14.73 3.44 3.42
CA LYS A 173 14.30 3.55 4.83
C LYS A 173 15.17 4.50 5.64
N PHE A 174 16.45 4.64 5.29
CA PHE A 174 17.39 5.50 6.03
C PHE A 174 17.18 6.99 5.77
N THR A 175 16.53 7.35 4.67
CA THR A 175 16.30 8.75 4.27
C THR A 175 14.91 9.24 4.66
N HIS A 176 13.92 8.35 4.70
CA HIS A 176 12.59 8.67 5.21
C HIS A 176 12.54 8.47 6.73
N VAL A 177 12.39 9.56 7.48
CA VAL A 177 12.12 9.49 8.92
C VAL A 177 10.72 8.89 9.13
N SER A 178 10.63 7.94 10.07
CA SER A 178 9.43 7.14 10.36
C SER A 178 8.64 7.62 11.56
#